data_AF-A0ABD3KZE1-F1
#
_entry.id   AF-A0ABD3KZE1-F1
#
_cell.length_a   1.000
_cell.length_b   1.000
_cell.length_c   1.000
_cell.angle_alpha   90.00
_cell.angle_beta   90.00
_cell.angle_gamma   90.00
#
_symmetry.space_group_name_H-M   'P 1'
#
loop_
_entity.id
_entity.type
_entity.pdbx_description
1 polymer ?
#
loop_
_entity_poly.entity_id
_entity_poly.type
_entity_poly.pdbx_seq_one_letter_code
_entity_poly.pdbx_strand_id
1 'polypeptide(L)'
;MEEISVDFDGIYAHNFPPPLRLPNMFIKRSLPARLHPCFLLVLASTISEIAFMARGDVGTASHYTPPYQPTECYGGDPSQFPSSNLFAAAGDGVWDNGAACGRQYLVRCISASKSGTCIPERTIQIKIVDYALSSSSAAVASKQSVTGATLVLSQTAFGAIANSSVDSINVEFQQV
;
A
#
# COMPACT_ATOMS: atom_id res chain seq x y z
N MET A 1 -63.29 -48.74 -29.07
CA MET A 1 -64.72 -49.14 -29.03
C MET A 1 -65.24 -48.39 -27.82
N GLU A 2 -65.87 -47.24 -27.95
CA GLU A 2 -66.97 -46.90 -28.84
C GLU A 2 -66.94 -45.40 -29.23
N GLU A 3 -67.56 -45.14 -30.36
CA GLU A 3 -67.84 -43.86 -31.02
C GLU A 3 -69.13 -43.21 -30.47
N ILE A 4 -69.48 -42.03 -31.02
CA ILE A 4 -70.82 -41.39 -31.05
C ILE A 4 -71.21 -40.59 -29.79
N SER A 5 -71.03 -39.26 -29.76
CA SER A 5 -71.74 -38.17 -30.47
C SER A 5 -73.16 -37.91 -29.95
N VAL A 6 -73.38 -36.72 -29.38
CA VAL A 6 -74.68 -36.02 -29.48
C VAL A 6 -74.40 -34.52 -29.57
N ASP A 7 -74.72 -33.99 -30.75
CA ASP A 7 -74.79 -32.58 -31.10
C ASP A 7 -76.10 -32.00 -30.52
N PHE A 8 -76.04 -30.80 -29.94
CA PHE A 8 -77.24 -30.07 -29.53
C PHE A 8 -77.27 -28.75 -30.28
N ASP A 9 -78.08 -28.74 -31.33
CA ASP A 9 -78.47 -27.57 -32.08
C ASP A 9 -78.95 -26.44 -31.16
N GLY A 10 -78.45 -25.25 -31.45
CA GLY A 10 -79.35 -24.11 -31.52
C GLY A 10 -79.00 -22.91 -30.65
N ILE A 11 -79.07 -21.76 -31.33
CA ILE A 11 -79.71 -20.52 -30.90
C ILE A 11 -78.75 -19.38 -30.50
N TYR A 12 -78.76 -18.41 -31.44
CA TYR A 12 -78.55 -16.97 -31.34
C TYR A 12 -77.12 -16.41 -31.42
N ALA A 13 -76.77 -16.09 -32.66
CA ALA A 13 -75.82 -15.06 -33.02
C ALA A 13 -76.30 -13.69 -32.51
N HIS A 14 -75.63 -13.17 -31.48
CA HIS A 14 -75.60 -11.74 -31.18
C HIS A 14 -74.24 -11.18 -31.59
N ASN A 15 -74.26 -10.32 -32.61
CA ASN A 15 -73.13 -9.53 -33.06
C ASN A 15 -72.60 -8.65 -31.92
N PHE A 16 -71.45 -9.03 -31.36
CA PHE A 16 -70.64 -8.15 -30.53
C PHE A 16 -69.53 -7.52 -31.37
N PRO A 17 -69.33 -6.19 -31.33
CA PRO A 17 -68.21 -5.55 -32.01
C PRO A 17 -66.88 -5.98 -31.37
N PRO A 18 -65.79 -6.12 -32.15
CA PRO A 18 -64.51 -6.55 -31.63
C PRO A 18 -63.94 -5.49 -30.64
N PRO A 19 -63.35 -5.91 -29.50
CA PRO A 19 -62.68 -4.97 -28.61
C PRO A 19 -61.42 -4.43 -29.30
N LEU A 20 -61.25 -3.11 -29.25
CA LEU A 20 -60.04 -2.43 -29.72
C LEU A 20 -58.83 -2.96 -28.93
N ARG A 21 -57.91 -3.64 -29.63
CA ARG A 21 -56.63 -4.05 -29.06
C ARG A 21 -55.79 -2.81 -28.77
N LEU A 22 -55.63 -2.48 -27.50
CA LEU A 22 -54.53 -1.64 -27.05
C LEU A 22 -53.22 -2.39 -27.34
N PRO A 23 -52.22 -1.77 -27.98
CA PRO A 23 -50.91 -2.38 -28.09
C PRO A 23 -50.31 -2.50 -26.69
N ASN A 24 -49.91 -3.73 -26.33
CA ASN A 24 -49.09 -4.00 -25.15
C ASN A 24 -47.79 -3.21 -25.26
N MET A 25 -47.70 -2.08 -24.58
CA MET A 25 -46.46 -1.36 -24.38
C MET A 25 -45.68 -2.04 -23.26
N PHE A 26 -45.09 -3.20 -23.57
CA PHE A 26 -44.01 -3.74 -22.76
C PHE A 26 -42.85 -2.76 -22.85
N ILE A 27 -42.74 -1.88 -21.85
CA ILE A 27 -41.51 -1.15 -21.58
C ILE A 27 -40.50 -2.21 -21.10
N LYS A 28 -39.84 -2.89 -22.05
CA LYS A 28 -38.58 -3.56 -21.79
C LYS A 28 -37.60 -2.44 -21.43
N ARG A 29 -37.45 -2.15 -20.13
CA ARG A 29 -36.25 -1.49 -19.64
C ARG A 29 -35.09 -2.45 -19.88
N SER A 30 -34.58 -2.50 -21.11
CA SER A 30 -33.30 -3.11 -21.40
C SER A 30 -32.26 -2.19 -20.79
N LEU A 31 -31.81 -2.52 -19.58
CA LEU A 31 -30.57 -1.96 -19.08
C LEU A 31 -29.51 -2.28 -20.14
N PRO A 32 -28.83 -1.29 -20.74
CA PRO A 32 -27.89 -1.55 -21.81
C PRO A 32 -26.69 -2.32 -21.25
N ALA A 33 -26.69 -3.65 -21.41
CA ALA A 33 -25.59 -4.54 -21.04
C ALA A 33 -24.27 -4.18 -21.75
N ARG A 34 -24.31 -3.27 -22.73
CA ARG A 34 -23.16 -2.75 -23.48
C ARG A 34 -22.33 -1.71 -22.72
N LEU A 35 -22.87 -1.03 -21.70
CA LEU A 35 -22.13 -0.02 -20.91
C LEU A 35 -21.35 -0.64 -19.74
N HIS A 36 -21.77 -1.81 -19.26
CA HIS A 36 -21.16 -2.53 -18.15
C HIS A 36 -19.71 -2.99 -18.37
N PRO A 37 -19.33 -3.64 -19.49
CA PRO A 37 -17.98 -4.18 -19.63
C PRO A 37 -16.93 -3.07 -19.76
N CYS A 38 -17.26 -1.94 -20.40
CA CYS A 38 -16.35 -0.81 -20.51
C CYS A 38 -16.15 -0.11 -19.16
N PHE A 39 -17.24 0.08 -18.40
CA PHE A 39 -17.17 0.64 -17.05
C PHE A 39 -16.36 -0.24 -16.09
N LEU A 40 -16.53 -1.57 -16.17
CA LEU A 40 -15.74 -2.54 -15.40
C LEU A 40 -14.25 -2.54 -15.79
N LEU A 41 -13.92 -2.38 -17.08
CA LEU A 41 -12.54 -2.26 -17.54
C LEU A 41 -11.89 -0.97 -17.04
N VAL A 42 -12.59 0.17 -17.11
CA VAL A 42 -12.09 1.46 -16.57
C VAL A 42 -11.91 1.39 -15.04
N LEU A 43 -12.84 0.75 -14.33
CA LEU A 43 -12.69 0.48 -12.88
C LEU A 43 -11.46 -0.39 -12.59
N ALA A 44 -11.26 -1.48 -13.34
CA ALA A 44 -10.10 -2.33 -13.16
C ALA A 44 -8.76 -1.61 -13.44
N SER A 45 -8.71 -0.76 -14.48
CA SER A 45 -7.53 0.05 -14.83
C SER A 45 -7.20 1.05 -13.71
N THR A 46 -8.20 1.81 -13.24
CA THR A 46 -8.01 2.79 -12.17
C THR A 46 -7.61 2.15 -10.84
N ILE A 47 -8.18 0.99 -10.50
CA ILE A 47 -7.78 0.22 -9.30
C ILE A 47 -6.32 -0.23 -9.40
N SER A 48 -5.85 -0.64 -10.59
CA SER A 48 -4.46 -1.08 -10.78
C SER A 48 -3.45 0.07 -10.61
N GLU A 49 -3.81 1.29 -11.00
CA GLU A 49 -2.96 2.48 -10.83
C GLU A 49 -2.90 2.91 -9.36
N ILE A 50 -4.04 2.89 -8.65
CA ILE A 50 -4.10 3.24 -7.23
C ILE A 50 -3.31 2.23 -6.38
N ALA A 51 -3.37 0.94 -6.72
CA ALA A 51 -2.63 -0.11 -6.01
C ALA A 51 -1.09 -0.02 -6.18
N PHE A 52 -0.60 0.69 -7.21
CA PHE A 52 0.84 0.88 -7.41
C PHE A 52 1.42 1.94 -6.47
N MET A 53 0.66 2.99 -6.17
CA MET A 53 1.08 4.07 -5.26
C MET A 53 1.08 3.66 -3.78
N ALA A 54 0.47 2.53 -3.45
CA ALA A 54 0.37 2.00 -2.09
C ALA A 54 1.45 0.95 -1.72
N ARG A 55 2.49 0.78 -2.55
CA ARG A 55 3.57 -0.16 -2.22
C ARG A 55 4.62 0.53 -1.36
N GLY A 56 4.65 0.18 -0.08
CA GLY A 56 5.85 0.36 0.73
C GLY A 56 6.90 -0.66 0.32
N ASP A 57 8.17 -0.24 0.28
CA ASP A 57 9.29 -1.14 0.13
C ASP A 57 9.54 -1.87 1.45
N VAL A 58 10.04 -3.10 1.38
CA VAL A 58 10.36 -3.91 2.55
C VAL A 58 11.86 -4.08 2.64
N GLY A 59 12.39 -3.97 3.85
CA GLY A 59 13.82 -4.15 4.11
C GLY A 59 14.12 -4.44 5.56
N THR A 60 15.40 -4.44 5.89
CA THR A 60 15.88 -4.63 7.25
C THR A 60 16.29 -3.28 7.82
N ALA A 61 15.92 -3.02 9.07
CA ALA A 61 16.44 -1.90 9.83
C ALA A 61 17.30 -2.37 11.01
N SER A 62 18.46 -1.74 11.17
CA SER A 62 19.30 -1.84 12.37
C SER A 62 19.42 -0.46 13.01
N HIS A 63 20.28 -0.32 14.03
CA HIS A 63 20.54 0.98 14.67
C HIS A 63 22.03 1.23 14.90
N TYR A 64 22.38 2.51 15.08
CA TYR A 64 23.76 2.94 15.37
C TYR A 64 23.82 4.02 16.47
N THR A 65 24.98 4.09 17.12
CA THR A 65 25.18 4.88 18.34
C THR A 65 25.95 6.19 18.06
N PRO A 66 25.72 7.25 18.88
CA PRO A 66 26.47 8.49 18.80
C PRO A 66 27.97 8.28 19.05
N PRO A 67 28.84 9.22 18.63
CA PRO A 67 28.51 10.48 17.95
C PRO A 67 28.03 10.24 16.52
N TYR A 68 27.05 11.05 16.08
CA TYR A 68 26.38 10.94 14.77
C TYR A 68 27.03 11.77 13.66
N GLN A 69 28.17 12.40 13.94
CA GLN A 69 28.94 13.18 12.98
C GLN A 69 30.38 12.64 12.92
N PRO A 70 31.09 12.80 11.79
CA PRO A 70 30.61 13.37 10.52
C PRO A 70 29.66 12.42 9.77
N THR A 71 28.99 12.91 8.75
CA THR A 71 28.08 12.15 7.87
C THR A 71 28.56 12.21 6.42
N GLU A 72 28.17 11.26 5.58
CA GLU A 72 28.43 11.34 4.14
C GLU A 72 27.63 12.46 3.44
N CYS A 73 26.44 12.81 3.93
CA CYS A 73 25.61 13.80 3.24
C CYS A 73 26.14 15.23 3.36
N TYR A 74 26.38 15.69 4.58
CA TYR A 74 26.75 17.10 4.85
C TYR A 74 27.90 17.22 5.86
N GLY A 75 28.71 16.17 6.03
CA GLY A 75 29.88 16.19 6.90
C GLY A 75 29.52 16.46 8.35
N GLY A 76 30.16 17.48 8.93
CA GLY A 76 29.99 17.87 10.33
C GLY A 76 28.92 18.94 10.60
N ASP A 77 28.06 19.27 9.62
CA ASP A 77 27.01 20.27 9.83
C ASP A 77 25.90 19.73 10.76
N PRO A 78 25.66 20.31 11.95
CA PRO A 78 24.59 19.86 12.85
C PRO A 78 23.18 20.20 12.36
N SER A 79 23.02 21.16 11.44
CA SER A 79 21.71 21.60 10.96
C SER A 79 20.99 20.54 10.10
N GLN A 80 21.72 19.52 9.63
CA GLN A 80 21.14 18.43 8.85
C GLN A 80 20.20 17.53 9.67
N PHE A 81 20.41 17.44 10.98
CA PHE A 81 19.67 16.55 11.87
C PHE A 81 18.33 17.18 12.27
N PRO A 82 17.22 16.43 12.20
CA PRO A 82 15.95 16.89 12.74
C PRO A 82 16.03 17.00 14.26
N SER A 83 15.34 17.98 14.85
CA SER A 83 15.30 18.19 16.31
C SER A 83 14.72 17.00 17.09
N SER A 84 13.90 16.17 16.43
CA SER A 84 13.35 14.93 16.97
C SER A 84 14.36 13.78 17.07
N ASN A 85 15.55 13.93 16.48
CA ASN A 85 16.52 12.85 16.28
C ASN A 85 15.95 11.65 15.50
N LEU A 86 14.93 11.85 14.66
CA LEU A 86 14.40 10.82 13.77
C LEU A 86 15.12 10.84 12.42
N PHE A 87 16.27 10.19 12.38
CA PHE A 87 17.08 10.08 11.16
C PHE A 87 17.70 8.69 11.01
N ALA A 88 18.26 8.43 9.84
CA ALA A 88 18.91 7.18 9.50
C ALA A 88 20.09 7.36 8.52
N ALA A 89 20.96 6.36 8.48
CA ALA A 89 21.88 6.12 7.39
C ALA A 89 21.25 5.15 6.37
N ALA A 90 21.41 5.42 5.08
CA ALA A 90 20.88 4.57 4.01
C ALA A 90 21.88 3.45 3.67
N GLY A 91 21.40 2.22 3.50
CA GLY A 91 22.16 1.13 2.88
C GLY A 91 22.22 1.26 1.36
N ASP A 92 22.95 0.37 0.69
CA ASP A 92 23.17 0.40 -0.78
C ASP A 92 21.89 0.56 -1.59
N GLY A 93 20.84 -0.17 -1.23
CA GLY A 93 19.56 -0.16 -1.95
C GLY A 93 18.81 1.17 -1.86
N VAL A 94 19.15 2.04 -0.90
CA VAL A 94 18.50 3.34 -0.68
C VAL A 94 19.43 4.50 -1.00
N TRP A 95 20.74 4.35 -0.81
CA TRP A 95 21.73 5.43 -0.85
C TRP A 95 21.76 6.21 -2.17
N ASP A 96 21.58 5.50 -3.29
CA ASP A 96 21.46 6.11 -4.63
C ASP A 96 22.60 7.09 -4.96
N ASN A 97 23.84 6.69 -4.67
CA ASN A 97 25.06 7.50 -4.84
C ASN A 97 24.97 8.90 -4.18
N GLY A 98 24.31 8.99 -3.02
CA GLY A 98 24.13 10.23 -2.26
C GLY A 98 22.90 11.04 -2.66
N ALA A 99 22.17 10.66 -3.71
CA ALA A 99 20.90 11.30 -4.05
C ALA A 99 19.81 11.07 -2.98
N ALA A 100 20.03 10.12 -2.07
CA ALA A 100 19.18 9.89 -0.90
C ALA A 100 19.30 10.96 0.18
N CYS A 101 20.35 11.78 0.18
CA CYS A 101 20.57 12.78 1.21
C CYS A 101 19.38 13.73 1.36
N GLY A 102 18.85 13.81 2.59
CA GLY A 102 17.70 14.64 2.90
C GLY A 102 16.34 14.06 2.50
N ARG A 103 16.28 12.92 1.79
CA ARG A 103 15.01 12.21 1.53
C ARG A 103 14.36 11.80 2.85
N GLN A 104 13.04 11.82 2.87
CA GLN A 104 12.24 11.44 4.02
C GLN A 104 11.45 10.17 3.73
N TYR A 105 11.37 9.31 4.73
CA TYR A 105 10.65 8.04 4.65
C TYR A 105 9.71 7.89 5.83
N LEU A 106 8.51 7.40 5.56
CA LEU A 106 7.68 6.76 6.57
C LEU A 106 8.21 5.36 6.80
N VAL A 107 8.42 4.96 8.05
CA VAL A 107 8.98 3.65 8.41
C VAL A 107 8.15 3.04 9.53
N ARG A 108 7.81 1.76 9.40
CA ARG A 108 7.17 0.97 10.47
C ARG A 108 7.80 -0.41 10.60
N CYS A 109 7.78 -0.95 11.82
CA CYS A 109 8.20 -2.32 12.10
C CYS A 109 7.11 -3.30 11.66
N ILE A 110 7.46 -4.32 10.87
CA ILE A 110 6.52 -5.36 10.41
C ILE A 110 6.77 -6.71 11.08
N SER A 111 8.02 -7.03 11.43
CA SER A 111 8.37 -8.23 12.18
C SER A 111 9.78 -8.12 12.76
N ALA A 112 10.11 -9.03 13.69
CA ALA A 112 11.44 -9.14 14.30
C ALA A 112 11.72 -10.61 14.67
N SER A 113 12.98 -10.94 14.94
CA SER A 113 13.38 -12.29 15.39
C SER A 113 12.71 -12.70 16.70
N LYS A 114 12.47 -11.74 17.60
CA LYS A 114 11.75 -11.94 18.86
C LYS A 114 10.32 -11.38 18.75
N SER A 115 9.34 -12.20 19.08
CA SER A 115 7.93 -11.78 19.13
C SER A 115 7.70 -10.67 20.16
N GLY A 116 6.79 -9.74 19.86
CA GLY A 116 6.49 -8.58 20.72
C GLY A 116 7.53 -7.46 20.68
N THR A 117 8.48 -7.49 19.73
CA THR A 117 9.49 -6.45 19.58
C THR A 117 8.96 -5.20 18.87
N CYS A 118 8.19 -5.37 17.79
CA CYS A 118 7.57 -4.26 17.08
C CYS A 118 6.51 -3.59 17.95
N ILE A 119 6.49 -2.25 17.94
CA ILE A 119 5.42 -1.48 18.57
C ILE A 119 4.26 -1.39 17.56
N PRO A 120 3.06 -1.91 17.87
CA PRO A 120 1.95 -1.98 16.92
C PRO A 120 1.45 -0.58 16.53
N GLU A 121 1.01 -0.45 15.26
CA GLU A 121 0.46 0.79 14.69
C GLU A 121 1.37 2.03 14.84
N ARG A 122 2.69 1.83 14.94
CA ARG A 122 3.68 2.92 14.98
C ARG A 122 4.40 3.05 13.65
N THR A 123 4.22 4.22 13.05
CA THR A 123 4.95 4.68 11.88
C THR A 123 5.62 6.00 12.22
N ILE A 124 6.90 6.12 11.89
CA ILE A 124 7.68 7.35 12.10
C ILE A 124 8.13 7.92 10.76
N GLN A 125 8.29 9.23 10.70
CA GLN A 125 8.98 9.88 9.58
C GLN A 125 10.44 10.07 9.95
N ILE A 126 11.34 9.56 9.14
CA ILE A 126 12.79 9.73 9.28
C ILE A 126 13.35 10.55 8.12
N LYS A 127 14.52 11.15 8.35
CA LYS A 127 15.34 11.78 7.30
C LYS A 127 16.64 10.99 7.09
N ILE A 128 17.04 10.79 5.84
CA ILE A 128 18.36 10.23 5.51
C ILE A 128 19.42 11.30 5.69
N VAL A 129 20.43 11.00 6.51
CA VAL A 129 21.55 11.92 6.83
C VAL A 129 22.92 11.31 6.58
N ASP A 130 23.04 9.99 6.40
CA ASP A 130 24.34 9.33 6.29
C ASP A 130 24.27 8.08 5.37
N TYR A 131 25.42 7.46 5.10
CA TYR A 131 25.56 6.23 4.34
C TYR A 131 26.06 5.10 5.23
N ALA A 132 25.32 4.00 5.27
CA ALA A 132 25.55 2.89 6.18
C ALA A 132 26.83 2.08 5.88
N LEU A 133 27.37 2.17 4.66
CA LEU A 133 28.58 1.43 4.27
C LEU A 133 29.78 2.36 4.08
N SER A 134 29.69 3.58 4.59
CA SER A 134 30.86 4.46 4.66
C SER A 134 31.94 3.88 5.58
N SER A 135 33.19 4.06 5.18
CA SER A 135 34.37 3.73 5.99
C SER A 135 34.83 4.87 6.89
N SER A 136 34.29 6.08 6.71
CA SER A 136 34.77 7.31 7.36
C SER A 136 33.71 8.09 8.12
N SER A 137 32.42 7.80 7.94
CA SER A 137 31.34 8.52 8.59
C SER A 137 30.97 7.96 9.97
N ALA A 138 30.01 8.59 10.63
CA ALA A 138 29.50 8.15 11.93
C ALA A 138 28.76 6.82 11.87
N ALA A 139 28.17 6.49 10.72
CA ALA A 139 27.48 5.23 10.50
C ALA A 139 28.40 4.06 10.13
N VAL A 140 29.70 4.08 10.49
CA VAL A 140 30.59 2.93 10.27
C VAL A 140 30.06 1.62 10.86
N ALA A 141 30.35 0.51 10.17
CA ALA A 141 29.94 -0.84 10.52
C ALA A 141 30.15 -1.22 12.00
N SER A 142 31.24 -0.79 12.64
CA SER A 142 31.56 -1.11 14.04
C SER A 142 30.63 -0.46 15.07
N LYS A 143 29.88 0.57 14.68
CA LYS A 143 28.89 1.26 15.53
C LYS A 143 27.47 0.81 15.27
N GLN A 144 27.26 -0.03 14.26
CA GLN A 144 25.95 -0.56 13.89
C GLN A 144 25.70 -1.84 14.67
N SER A 145 24.43 -2.04 15.04
CA SER A 145 24.00 -3.29 15.67
C SER A 145 24.01 -4.48 14.69
N VAL A 146 23.66 -4.24 13.42
CA VAL A 146 23.87 -5.17 12.30
C VAL A 146 24.29 -4.37 11.07
N THR A 147 25.28 -4.90 10.34
CA THR A 147 25.79 -4.33 9.09
C THR A 147 24.99 -4.78 7.88
N GLY A 148 24.96 -3.96 6.82
CA GLY A 148 24.26 -4.29 5.58
C GLY A 148 22.73 -4.19 5.65
N ALA A 149 22.19 -3.54 6.69
CA ALA A 149 20.76 -3.22 6.75
C ALA A 149 20.36 -2.20 5.67
N THR A 150 19.11 -2.25 5.23
CA THR A 150 18.54 -1.30 4.27
C THR A 150 18.49 0.12 4.83
N LEU A 151 18.13 0.23 6.12
CA LEU A 151 18.12 1.48 6.88
C LEU A 151 18.83 1.26 8.21
N VAL A 152 19.81 2.09 8.54
CA VAL A 152 20.46 2.06 9.86
C VAL A 152 19.95 3.27 10.63
N LEU A 153 19.00 3.05 11.53
CA LEU A 153 18.28 4.10 12.25
C LEU A 153 19.13 4.67 13.40
N SER A 154 18.94 5.94 13.72
CA SER A 154 19.37 6.44 15.03
C SER A 154 18.71 5.62 16.16
N GLN A 155 19.32 5.59 17.35
CA GLN A 155 18.73 4.88 18.50
C GLN A 155 17.33 5.41 18.83
N THR A 156 17.11 6.73 18.69
CA THR A 156 15.81 7.35 18.92
C THR A 156 14.78 6.88 17.89
N ALA A 157 15.12 6.82 16.61
CA ALA A 157 14.23 6.32 15.57
C ALA A 157 13.93 4.82 15.74
N PHE A 158 14.93 3.99 16.03
CA PHE A 158 14.73 2.55 16.26
C PHE A 158 13.82 2.31 17.46
N GLY A 159 14.09 2.97 18.58
CA GLY A 159 13.29 2.87 19.82
C GLY A 159 11.85 3.37 19.67
N ALA A 160 11.56 4.18 18.66
CA ALA A 160 10.21 4.67 18.40
C ALA A 160 9.30 3.65 17.69
N ILE A 161 9.87 2.63 17.03
CA ILE A 161 9.11 1.59 16.31
C ILE A 161 9.35 0.17 16.83
N ALA A 162 10.41 -0.05 17.61
CA ALA A 162 10.76 -1.36 18.14
C ALA A 162 11.46 -1.25 19.49
N ASN A 163 11.27 -2.27 20.33
CA ASN A 163 12.03 -2.44 21.56
C ASN A 163 13.51 -2.75 21.23
N SER A 164 14.45 -2.10 21.91
CA SER A 164 15.91 -2.22 21.67
C SER A 164 16.53 -3.53 22.17
N SER A 165 15.76 -4.62 22.21
CA SER A 165 16.20 -5.95 22.67
C SER A 165 16.73 -6.84 21.54
N VAL A 166 16.71 -6.35 20.30
CA VAL A 166 17.15 -7.08 19.11
C VAL A 166 18.08 -6.21 18.29
N ASP A 167 18.95 -6.85 17.52
CA ASP A 167 19.95 -6.12 16.73
C ASP A 167 19.38 -5.55 15.42
N SER A 168 18.34 -6.18 14.90
CA SER A 168 17.64 -5.75 13.69
C SER A 168 16.18 -6.16 13.68
N ILE A 169 15.41 -5.45 12.86
CA ILE A 169 13.97 -5.67 12.62
C ILE A 169 13.69 -5.63 11.12
N ASN A 170 12.60 -6.25 10.69
CA ASN A 170 12.09 -6.08 9.35
C ASN A 170 11.14 -4.87 9.36
N VAL A 171 11.31 -3.99 8.39
CA VAL A 171 10.52 -2.77 8.24
C VAL A 171 9.87 -2.69 6.88
N GLU A 172 8.73 -2.02 6.85
CA GLU A 172 8.20 -1.44 5.62
C GLU A 172 8.50 0.06 5.65
N PHE A 173 8.91 0.61 4.52
CA PHE A 173 9.21 2.02 4.37
C PHE A 173 8.74 2.58 3.03
N GLN A 174 8.36 3.86 3.01
CA GLN A 174 7.89 4.55 1.82
C GLN A 174 8.39 5.99 1.81
N GLN A 175 8.88 6.44 0.66
CA GLN A 175 9.31 7.84 0.50
C GLN A 175 8.09 8.78 0.54
N VAL A 176 8.27 9.95 1.17
CA VAL A 176 7.27 11.04 1.25
C VAL A 176 7.48 12.08 0.17
#